data_AF-A0A833PFU6-F1
#
_entry.id   AF-A0A833PFU6-F1
#
_cell.length_a   1.000
_cell.length_b   1.000
_cell.length_c   1.000
_cell.angle_alpha   90.00
_cell.angle_beta   90.00
_cell.angle_gamma   90.00
#
_symmetry.space_group_name_H-M   'P 1'
#
loop_
_entity.id
_entity.type
_entity.pdbx_description
1 polymer ?
#
loop_
_entity_poly.entity_id
_entity_poly.type
_entity_poly.pdbx_seq_one_letter_code
_entity_poly.pdbx_strand_id
1 'polypeptide(L)'
;MGAYQIKHNYDLGDRGIFIKFLDLSKSEEVKNIAVYLQFKAEEILDETITLDNMTIAQFLWLQGAKILDNKPHEFCEIDMYFDRSERCGSKWYQHSFNEYDIKYGEQASKFLLNKARGKTLAGNVI
;
A
#
# COMPACT_ATOMS: atom_id res chain seq x y z
N MET A 1 2.12 1.56 19.57
CA MET A 1 1.56 2.34 18.44
C MET A 1 2.69 2.52 17.45
N GLY A 2 2.60 1.91 16.26
CA GLY A 2 3.67 2.01 15.26
C GLY A 2 3.41 3.15 14.29
N ALA A 3 4.42 4.00 14.06
CA ALA A 3 4.45 4.81 12.85
C ALA A 3 5.10 4.00 11.73
N TYR A 4 4.74 4.29 10.48
CA TYR A 4 5.23 3.59 9.30
C TYR A 4 5.68 4.57 8.25
N GLN A 5 6.73 4.24 7.49
CA GLN A 5 7.13 4.94 6.29
C GLN A 5 6.82 4.07 5.08
N ILE A 6 5.99 4.57 4.17
CA ILE A 6 5.74 3.96 2.87
C ILE A 6 6.76 4.52 1.89
N LYS A 7 7.52 3.65 1.22
CA LYS A 7 8.51 4.03 0.20
C LYS A 7 8.58 2.97 -0.91
N HIS A 8 9.15 3.36 -2.04
CA HIS A 8 9.68 2.43 -3.03
C HIS A 8 11.21 2.54 -3.05
N ASN A 9 11.93 1.42 -3.05
CA ASN A 9 13.39 1.40 -2.98
C ASN A 9 14.10 2.19 -4.12
N TYR A 10 13.42 2.49 -5.23
CA TYR A 10 13.96 3.28 -6.34
C TYR A 10 13.65 4.78 -6.26
N ASP A 11 12.93 5.24 -5.24
CA ASP A 11 12.65 6.67 -5.05
C ASP A 11 13.95 7.40 -4.67
N LEU A 12 14.58 8.06 -5.64
CA LEU A 12 15.68 8.99 -5.40
C LEU A 12 15.15 10.23 -4.65
N GLY A 13 15.38 10.29 -3.33
CA GLY A 13 14.99 11.39 -2.42
C GLY A 13 14.05 10.96 -1.29
N ASP A 14 13.81 11.83 -0.29
CA ASP A 14 12.90 11.54 0.85
C ASP A 14 11.42 11.73 0.45
N ARG A 15 10.94 10.91 -0.50
CA ARG A 15 9.54 10.88 -0.94
C ARG A 15 8.67 9.91 -0.15
N GLY A 16 9.22 9.38 0.95
CA GLY A 16 8.50 8.47 1.82
C GLY A 16 7.34 9.18 2.50
N ILE A 17 6.23 8.47 2.66
CA ILE A 17 5.05 9.02 3.35
C ILE A 17 4.91 8.34 4.69
N PHE A 18 4.79 9.15 5.74
CA PHE A 18 4.65 8.65 7.09
C PHE A 18 3.18 8.52 7.46
N ILE A 19 2.82 7.38 8.05
CA ILE A 19 1.50 7.14 8.60
C ILE A 19 1.59 6.60 10.03
N LYS A 20 0.49 6.67 10.78
CA LYS A 20 0.38 6.09 12.11
C LYS A 20 -0.97 5.42 12.28
N PHE A 21 -0.97 4.19 12.78
CA PHE A 21 -2.19 3.55 13.26
C PHE A 21 -2.35 3.79 14.76
N LEU A 22 -3.55 4.17 15.18
CA LEU A 22 -3.86 4.38 16.58
C LEU A 22 -4.07 3.04 17.32
N ASP A 23 -4.74 2.09 16.64
CA ASP A 23 -5.22 0.86 17.27
C ASP A 23 -4.54 -0.43 16.77
N LEU A 24 -3.72 -0.34 15.72
CA LEU A 24 -2.95 -1.47 15.20
C LEU A 24 -1.52 -1.46 15.76
N SER A 25 -1.15 -2.56 16.42
CA SER A 25 0.17 -2.79 17.01
C SER A 25 1.05 -3.72 16.17
N LYS A 26 0.51 -4.40 15.15
CA LYS A 26 1.25 -5.39 14.36
C LYS A 26 1.77 -4.77 13.07
N SER A 27 3.09 -4.71 12.92
CA SER A 27 3.76 -4.18 11.73
C SER A 27 3.40 -4.94 10.44
N GLU A 28 3.31 -6.26 10.51
CA GLU A 28 3.07 -7.09 9.32
C GLU A 28 1.66 -6.95 8.73
N GLU A 29 0.64 -6.71 9.56
CA GLU A 29 -0.73 -6.52 9.05
C GLU A 29 -0.82 -5.26 8.18
N VAL A 30 -0.15 -4.18 8.58
CA VAL A 30 -0.16 -2.93 7.83
C VAL A 30 0.53 -3.10 6.48
N LYS A 31 1.69 -3.79 6.46
CA LYS A 31 2.39 -4.12 5.21
C LYS A 31 1.54 -4.98 4.29
N ASN A 32 0.88 -5.99 4.85
CA ASN A 32 0.01 -6.88 4.10
C ASN A 32 -1.14 -6.12 3.43
N ILE A 33 -1.76 -5.16 4.10
CA ILE A 33 -2.83 -4.33 3.51
C ILE A 33 -2.27 -3.46 2.38
N ALA A 34 -1.09 -2.86 2.57
CA ALA A 34 -0.43 -2.05 1.55
C ALA A 34 -0.11 -2.87 0.28
N VAL A 35 0.49 -4.06 0.47
CA VAL A 35 0.82 -4.97 -0.64
C VAL A 35 -0.43 -5.55 -1.29
N TYR A 36 -1.47 -5.87 -0.51
CA TYR A 36 -2.75 -6.31 -1.04
C TYR A 36 -3.33 -5.26 -2.00
N LEU A 37 -3.32 -3.98 -1.61
CA LEU A 37 -3.82 -2.91 -2.47
C LEU A 37 -3.06 -2.84 -3.81
N GLN A 38 -1.73 -3.00 -3.77
CA GLN A 38 -0.88 -3.05 -4.96
C GLN A 38 -1.28 -4.24 -5.85
N PHE A 39 -1.40 -5.46 -5.30
CA PHE A 39 -1.87 -6.61 -6.08
C PHE A 39 -3.29 -6.43 -6.62
N LYS A 40 -4.18 -5.78 -5.86
CA LYS A 40 -5.54 -5.52 -6.32
C LYS A 40 -5.55 -4.54 -7.49
N ALA A 41 -4.66 -3.54 -7.48
CA ALA A 41 -4.47 -2.64 -8.61
C ALA A 41 -3.93 -3.37 -9.85
N GLU A 42 -2.95 -4.26 -9.65
CA GLU A 42 -2.41 -5.11 -10.71
C GLU A 42 -3.50 -6.00 -11.34
N GLU A 43 -4.40 -6.56 -10.52
CA GLU A 43 -5.50 -7.42 -10.97
C GLU A 43 -6.56 -6.68 -11.81
N ILE A 44 -6.97 -5.48 -11.38
CA ILE A 44 -8.17 -4.81 -11.96
C ILE A 44 -7.87 -3.66 -12.91
N LEU A 45 -6.62 -3.14 -12.91
CA LEU A 45 -6.23 -2.00 -13.76
C LEU A 45 -5.21 -2.42 -14.81
N ASP A 46 -4.02 -2.85 -14.38
CA ASP A 46 -2.91 -3.26 -15.25
C ASP A 46 -1.83 -3.97 -14.41
N GLU A 47 -1.34 -5.13 -14.87
CA GLU A 47 -0.36 -5.95 -14.12
C GLU A 47 0.99 -5.25 -13.87
N THR A 48 1.31 -4.21 -14.64
CA THR A 48 2.55 -3.43 -14.55
C THR A 48 2.41 -2.16 -13.71
N ILE A 49 1.20 -1.87 -13.22
CA ILE A 49 0.93 -0.64 -12.47
C ILE A 49 1.76 -0.59 -11.19
N THR A 50 2.27 0.58 -10.86
CA THR A 50 2.89 0.84 -9.54
C THR A 50 2.12 1.96 -8.87
N LEU A 51 1.56 1.69 -7.70
CA LEU A 51 0.86 2.70 -6.92
C LEU A 51 1.87 3.64 -6.27
N ASP A 52 1.64 4.95 -6.34
CA ASP A 52 2.48 5.91 -5.64
C ASP A 52 2.26 5.83 -4.11
N ASN A 53 3.26 6.28 -3.34
CA ASN A 53 3.23 6.23 -1.87
C ASN A 53 1.97 6.90 -1.29
N MET A 54 1.46 7.98 -1.92
CA MET A 54 0.32 8.75 -1.41
C MET A 54 -0.99 7.99 -1.63
N THR A 55 -1.14 7.34 -2.78
CA THR A 55 -2.30 6.48 -3.05
C THR A 55 -2.40 5.36 -2.02
N ILE A 56 -1.28 4.72 -1.69
CA ILE A 56 -1.23 3.68 -0.65
C ILE A 56 -1.57 4.27 0.73
N ALA A 57 -0.97 5.41 1.08
CA ALA A 57 -1.22 6.08 2.36
C ALA A 57 -2.70 6.46 2.54
N GLN A 58 -3.35 6.94 1.48
CA GLN A 58 -4.77 7.31 1.49
C GLN A 58 -5.69 6.10 1.67
N PHE A 59 -5.36 4.96 1.06
CA PHE A 59 -6.13 3.75 1.32
C PHE A 59 -5.97 3.28 2.76
N LEU A 60 -4.74 3.31 3.30
CA LEU A 60 -4.49 2.97 4.71
C LEU A 60 -5.19 3.95 5.67
N TRP A 61 -5.33 5.22 5.29
CA TRP A 61 -6.15 6.19 6.03
C TRP A 61 -7.63 5.78 6.09
N LEU A 62 -8.19 5.24 5.01
CA LEU A 62 -9.55 4.66 5.03
C LEU A 62 -9.66 3.44 5.96
N GLN A 63 -8.55 2.77 6.26
CA GLN A 63 -8.46 1.67 7.23
C GLN A 63 -8.13 2.14 8.65
N GLY A 64 -8.15 3.45 8.93
CA GLY A 64 -7.93 4.02 10.26
C GLY A 64 -6.51 4.53 10.52
N ALA A 65 -5.63 4.58 9.51
CA ALA A 65 -4.35 5.27 9.64
C ALA A 65 -4.54 6.79 9.70
N LYS A 66 -3.52 7.50 10.20
CA LYS A 66 -3.34 8.94 10.04
C LYS A 66 -2.07 9.22 9.26
N ILE A 67 -2.15 10.09 8.26
CA ILE A 67 -0.97 10.60 7.55
C ILE A 67 -0.28 11.64 8.47
N LEU A 68 1.04 11.57 8.57
CA LEU A 68 1.84 12.44 9.41
C LEU A 68 2.55 13.49 8.54
N ASP A 69 2.47 14.76 8.95
CA ASP A 69 3.17 15.85 8.28
C ASP A 69 4.67 15.88 8.57
N ASN A 70 5.09 15.23 9.67
CA ASN A 70 6.46 15.22 10.15
C ASN A 70 6.97 13.81 10.33
N LYS A 71 8.27 13.63 10.11
CA LYS A 71 8.98 12.38 10.35
C LYS A 71 8.95 12.03 11.85
N PRO A 72 8.41 10.85 12.23
CA PRO A 72 8.43 10.38 13.61
C PRO A 72 9.83 9.94 14.03
N HIS A 73 10.09 9.92 15.34
CA HIS A 73 11.38 9.46 15.89
C HIS A 73 11.64 7.98 15.63
N GLU A 74 10.59 7.15 15.72
CA GLU A 74 10.63 5.72 15.46
C GLU A 74 9.53 5.35 14.46
N PHE A 75 9.87 4.51 13.47
CA PHE A 75 8.92 3.99 12.49
C PHE A 75 9.37 2.64 11.92
N CYS A 76 8.42 1.87 11.41
CA CYS A 76 8.69 0.70 10.59
C CYS A 76 8.64 1.07 9.11
N GLU A 77 9.46 0.43 8.27
CA GLU A 77 9.38 0.64 6.82
C GLU A 77 8.37 -0.32 6.19
N ILE A 78 7.65 0.20 5.20
CA ILE A 78 6.89 -0.56 4.21
C ILE A 78 7.58 -0.26 2.88
N ASP A 79 8.46 -1.18 2.46
CA ASP A 79 9.17 -1.06 1.20
C ASP A 79 8.36 -1.78 0.14
N MET A 80 7.58 -1.02 -0.61
CA MET A 80 6.62 -1.58 -1.56
C MET A 80 7.31 -2.39 -2.66
N TYR A 81 8.60 -2.17 -2.94
CA TYR A 81 9.32 -3.01 -3.90
C TYR A 81 9.65 -4.38 -3.29
N PHE A 82 10.32 -4.39 -2.13
CA PHE A 82 10.72 -5.64 -1.49
C PHE A 82 9.52 -6.41 -0.92
N ASP A 83 8.63 -5.75 -0.17
CA ASP A 83 7.48 -6.38 0.47
C ASP A 83 6.51 -6.99 -0.56
N ARG A 84 6.33 -6.35 -1.73
CA ARG A 84 5.56 -6.90 -2.85
C ARG A 84 6.30 -8.07 -3.51
N SER A 85 7.61 -7.94 -3.76
CA SER A 85 8.42 -9.01 -4.35
C SER A 85 8.44 -10.27 -3.48
N GLU A 86 8.57 -10.13 -2.16
CA GLU A 86 8.55 -11.26 -1.23
C GLU A 86 7.21 -11.98 -1.21
N ARG A 87 6.11 -11.23 -1.34
CA ARG A 87 4.75 -11.79 -1.34
C ARG A 87 4.34 -12.34 -2.70
N CYS A 88 4.90 -11.81 -3.79
CA CYS A 88 4.66 -12.26 -5.15
C CYS A 88 5.13 -13.71 -5.35
N GLY A 89 4.24 -14.59 -5.83
CA GLY A 89 4.57 -16.00 -6.02
C GLY A 89 4.80 -16.81 -4.73
N SER A 90 4.65 -16.18 -3.57
CA SER A 90 4.74 -16.86 -2.27
C SER A 90 3.41 -17.51 -1.88
N LYS A 91 3.45 -18.37 -0.87
CA LYS A 91 2.24 -18.91 -0.22
C LYS A 91 1.31 -17.81 0.32
N TRP A 92 1.86 -16.64 0.64
CA TRP A 92 1.04 -15.51 1.11
C TRP A 92 0.06 -15.06 0.03
N TYR A 93 0.50 -14.90 -1.23
CA TYR A 93 -0.42 -14.51 -2.31
C TYR A 93 -1.52 -15.56 -2.49
N GLN A 94 -1.16 -16.85 -2.45
CA GLN A 94 -2.11 -17.95 -2.69
C GLN A 94 -3.18 -18.10 -1.60
N HIS A 95 -2.83 -17.79 -0.34
CA HIS A 95 -3.74 -17.97 0.80
C HIS A 95 -4.33 -16.67 1.31
N SER A 96 -3.50 -15.66 1.52
CA SER A 96 -3.89 -14.41 2.16
C SER A 96 -4.62 -13.47 1.22
N PHE A 97 -4.28 -13.42 -0.08
CA PHE A 97 -4.90 -12.46 -1.01
C PHE A 97 -6.44 -12.56 -0.98
N ASN A 98 -6.98 -13.78 -1.03
CA ASN A 98 -8.42 -14.01 -0.97
C ASN A 98 -9.03 -13.54 0.36
N GLU A 99 -8.34 -13.71 1.49
CA GLU A 99 -8.82 -13.24 2.79
C GLU A 99 -8.90 -11.71 2.84
N TYR A 100 -7.88 -11.02 2.32
CA TYR A 100 -7.89 -9.56 2.18
C TYR A 100 -8.92 -9.11 1.16
N ASP A 101 -9.15 -9.85 0.07
CA ASP A 101 -10.14 -9.51 -0.94
C ASP A 101 -11.58 -9.65 -0.43
N ILE A 102 -11.86 -10.67 0.36
CA ILE A 102 -13.16 -10.80 1.06
C ILE A 102 -13.38 -9.61 1.99
N LYS A 103 -12.34 -9.16 2.70
CA LYS A 103 -12.46 -8.11 3.72
C LYS A 103 -12.48 -6.69 3.13
N TYR A 104 -11.67 -6.43 2.11
CA TYR A 104 -11.39 -5.09 1.60
C TYR A 104 -11.68 -4.92 0.11
N GLY A 105 -11.97 -6.00 -0.64
CA GLY A 105 -11.99 -6.00 -2.10
C GLY A 105 -12.99 -5.05 -2.72
N GLU A 106 -14.20 -4.94 -2.18
CA GLU A 106 -15.19 -3.99 -2.69
C GLU A 106 -14.71 -2.54 -2.51
N GLN A 107 -14.17 -2.22 -1.32
CA GLN A 107 -13.69 -0.88 -1.01
C GLN A 107 -12.42 -0.54 -1.80
N ALA A 108 -11.48 -1.47 -1.90
CA ALA A 108 -10.24 -1.32 -2.67
C ALA A 108 -10.54 -1.12 -4.16
N SER A 109 -11.44 -1.92 -4.74
CA SER A 109 -11.83 -1.77 -6.14
C SER A 109 -12.49 -0.42 -6.40
N LYS A 110 -13.44 0.00 -5.56
CA LYS A 110 -14.07 1.33 -5.67
C LYS A 110 -13.05 2.46 -5.54
N PHE A 111 -12.15 2.36 -4.58
CA PHE A 111 -11.08 3.35 -4.35
C PHE A 111 -10.16 3.47 -5.57
N LEU A 112 -9.65 2.34 -6.06
CA LEU A 112 -8.72 2.27 -7.20
C LEU A 112 -9.39 2.75 -8.50
N LEU A 113 -10.63 2.33 -8.77
CA LEU A 113 -11.37 2.77 -9.96
C LEU A 113 -11.68 4.27 -9.90
N ASN A 114 -12.03 4.82 -8.73
CA ASN A 114 -12.25 6.25 -8.57
C ASN A 114 -10.95 7.04 -8.75
N LYS A 115 -9.82 6.52 -8.23
CA LYS A 115 -8.49 7.09 -8.44
C LYS A 115 -8.08 7.09 -9.91
N ALA A 116 -8.29 5.98 -10.62
CA ALA A 116 -8.01 5.87 -12.04
C ALA A 116 -8.87 6.84 -12.88
N ARG A 117 -10.15 7.03 -12.51
CA ARG A 117 -11.07 7.98 -13.16
C ARG A 117 -10.73 9.45 -12.89
N GLY A 118 -10.06 9.76 -11.77
CA GLY A 118 -9.60 11.10 -11.40
C GLY A 118 -8.19 11.48 -11.89
N LYS A 119 -7.30 10.49 -12.16
CA LYS A 119 -5.84 10.57 -12.45
C LYS A 119 -5.02 11.35 -11.39
N THR A 120 -3.84 10.93 -10.92
CA THR A 120 -2.76 10.09 -11.46
C THR A 120 -2.59 8.74 -10.74
N LEU A 121 -2.32 7.68 -11.50
CA LEU A 121 -1.65 6.45 -11.09
C LEU A 121 -0.48 6.31 -12.08
N ALA A 122 0.75 6.53 -11.64
CA ALA A 122 1.87 6.62 -12.58
C ALA A 122 2.39 5.22 -12.95
N GLY A 123 1.84 4.67 -14.04
CA GLY A 123 2.53 3.68 -14.86
C GLY A 123 3.44 4.42 -15.86
N ASN A 124 4.72 4.02 -15.94
CA ASN A 124 5.55 4.46 -17.04
C ASN A 124 5.14 3.69 -18.30
N VAL A 125 4.57 4.40 -19.26
CA VAL A 125 4.71 4.05 -20.68
C VAL A 125 6.10 4.54 -21.10
N ILE A 126 7.11 3.67 -21.01
CA ILE A 126 8.22 3.52 -21.98
C ILE A 126 8.69 2.07 -21.93
#